data_AF-A0A4Q3XFB8-F1
#
_entry.id   AF-A0A4Q3XFB8-F1
#
_cell.length_a   1.000
_cell.length_b   1.000
_cell.length_c   1.000
_cell.angle_alpha   90.00
_cell.angle_beta   90.00
_cell.angle_gamma   90.00
#
_symmetry.space_group_name_H-M   'P 1'
#
loop_
_entity.id
_entity.type
_entity.pdbx_description
1 polymer ?
#
loop_
_entity_poly.entity_id
_entity_poly.type
_entity_poly.pdbx_seq_one_letter_code
_entity_poly.pdbx_strand_id
1 'polypeptide(L)'
;MTKNNAETAVATATPLLEMRGIVKRFGRVEVLHGVDLTLYPGEVHALLGENGAGKSTLMKILSGDYIADGGTVSVDGKPIVVRSPREAEAAGIRIIHQELAYAPELSVAENVLLGHLPRRGGPLGWVVDWPAAFKRSTEILATLKADIDPHAKMSTLGVGKKQLVEIAKALNGDVRVLVMDEPTAALTSREVSLLFETITLLRERGVAIVYISHRLDEVEEIAQRLTVLRDGNLAGVISTTKIARTDIVRLMVGRPMEELYPEREGQPGEPVLEVKRLSRTRAFENVDFTIRKGEIVGLYGLLGAGQAEVAKALFGSPAAESGEIHISGQQVRITDPRNAKSSGIG
;
A
#
# COMPACT_ATOMS: atom_id res chain seq x y z
N MET A 1 37.05 -5.10 13.76
CA MET A 1 36.83 -6.51 13.39
C MET A 1 35.44 -7.00 13.83
N THR A 2 34.36 -6.28 13.50
CA THR A 2 32.99 -6.61 14.00
C THR A 2 31.89 -6.50 12.93
N LYS A 3 32.26 -6.41 11.64
CA LYS A 3 31.30 -6.21 10.53
C LYS A 3 30.84 -7.48 9.79
N ASN A 4 31.33 -8.67 10.16
CA ASN A 4 31.08 -9.91 9.41
C ASN A 4 29.97 -10.84 9.97
N ASN A 5 29.41 -10.57 11.16
CA ASN A 5 28.50 -11.56 11.78
C ASN A 5 27.04 -11.46 11.30
N ALA A 6 26.60 -10.34 10.73
CA ALA A 6 25.21 -10.17 10.28
C ALA A 6 24.97 -10.66 8.83
N GLU A 7 25.91 -10.40 7.90
CA GLU A 7 25.82 -10.86 6.51
C GLU A 7 25.91 -12.40 6.38
N THR A 8 26.63 -13.06 7.29
CA THR A 8 26.82 -14.51 7.27
C THR A 8 25.64 -15.29 7.86
N ALA A 9 24.80 -14.67 8.70
CA ALA A 9 23.70 -15.35 9.40
C ALA A 9 22.48 -15.64 8.51
N VAL A 10 22.23 -14.80 7.49
CA VAL A 10 21.06 -14.94 6.59
C VAL A 10 21.25 -16.05 5.56
N ALA A 11 22.50 -16.36 5.16
CA ALA A 11 22.80 -17.43 4.20
C ALA A 11 22.72 -18.85 4.80
N THR A 12 22.52 -18.98 6.12
CA THR A 12 22.47 -20.26 6.84
C THR A 12 21.08 -20.62 7.41
N ALA A 13 20.10 -19.71 7.30
CA ALA A 13 18.75 -19.96 7.81
C ALA A 13 17.92 -20.77 6.79
N THR A 14 17.06 -21.66 7.28
CA THR A 14 16.09 -22.36 6.42
C THR A 14 14.94 -21.39 6.10
N PRO A 15 14.54 -21.23 4.83
CA PRO A 15 13.38 -20.39 4.49
C PRO A 15 12.09 -20.96 5.08
N LEU A 16 11.27 -20.08 5.65
CA LEU A 16 9.93 -20.38 6.17
C LEU A 16 8.93 -20.60 5.03
N LEU A 17 9.00 -19.75 4.00
CA LEU A 17 8.22 -19.87 2.78
C LEU A 17 9.17 -19.79 1.60
N GLU A 18 8.96 -20.68 0.63
CA GLU A 18 9.71 -20.64 -0.62
C GLU A 18 8.80 -20.92 -1.80
N MET A 19 8.77 -19.98 -2.73
CA MET A 19 8.13 -20.08 -4.03
C MET A 19 9.27 -20.18 -5.06
N ARG A 20 9.37 -21.29 -5.78
CA ARG A 20 10.41 -21.51 -6.81
C ARG A 20 9.81 -21.67 -8.19
N GLY A 21 10.34 -20.95 -9.17
CA GLY A 21 10.00 -21.09 -10.58
C GLY A 21 8.51 -20.90 -10.86
N ILE A 22 7.85 -19.98 -10.15
CA ILE A 22 6.40 -19.82 -10.25
C ILE A 22 6.03 -19.25 -11.62
N VAL A 23 5.19 -20.00 -12.33
CA VAL A 23 4.65 -19.62 -13.64
C VAL A 23 3.15 -19.44 -13.53
N LYS A 24 2.62 -18.39 -14.17
CA LYS A 24 1.18 -18.18 -14.29
C LYS A 24 0.81 -17.67 -15.67
N ARG A 25 -0.20 -18.30 -16.27
CA ARG A 25 -0.79 -17.98 -17.56
C ARG A 25 -2.29 -17.73 -17.43
N PHE A 26 -2.78 -16.76 -18.19
CA PHE A 26 -4.19 -16.51 -18.41
C PHE A 26 -4.48 -16.60 -19.91
N GLY A 27 -5.02 -17.74 -20.34
CA GLY A 27 -5.16 -18.06 -21.75
C GLY A 27 -3.78 -18.13 -22.44
N ARG A 28 -3.53 -17.21 -23.38
CA ARG A 28 -2.25 -17.14 -24.12
C ARG A 28 -1.22 -16.21 -23.49
N VAL A 29 -1.61 -15.42 -22.48
CA VAL A 29 -0.73 -14.43 -21.86
C VAL A 29 -0.09 -15.05 -20.63
N GLU A 30 1.23 -15.14 -20.63
CA GLU A 30 2.01 -15.49 -19.45
C GLU A 30 2.29 -14.22 -18.64
N VAL A 31 1.94 -14.25 -17.35
CA VAL A 31 2.00 -13.12 -16.41
C VAL A 31 3.11 -13.30 -15.38
N LEU A 32 3.49 -14.54 -15.07
CA LEU A 32 4.66 -14.84 -14.25
C LEU A 32 5.54 -15.83 -15.00
N HIS A 33 6.82 -15.51 -15.10
CA HIS A 33 7.81 -16.17 -15.96
C HIS A 33 8.87 -16.93 -15.14
N GLY A 34 8.43 -17.76 -14.20
CA GLY A 34 9.34 -18.54 -13.35
C GLY A 34 9.93 -17.70 -12.21
N VAL A 35 9.06 -17.03 -11.45
CA VAL A 35 9.46 -16.14 -10.36
C VAL A 35 9.81 -16.91 -9.09
N ASP A 36 10.93 -16.52 -8.47
CA ASP A 36 11.36 -17.00 -7.16
C ASP A 36 11.06 -15.96 -6.06
N LEU A 37 10.59 -16.43 -4.90
CA LEU A 37 10.42 -15.64 -3.68
C LEU A 37 10.71 -16.51 -2.45
N THR A 38 11.58 -16.03 -1.57
CA THR A 38 11.97 -16.70 -0.33
C THR A 38 11.70 -15.80 0.86
N LEU A 39 11.03 -16.32 1.88
CA LEU A 39 10.84 -15.64 3.16
C LEU A 39 11.49 -16.41 4.30
N TYR A 40 12.15 -15.69 5.21
CA TYR A 40 12.75 -16.23 6.43
C TYR A 40 11.92 -15.86 7.67
N PRO A 41 11.95 -16.69 8.73
CA PRO A 41 11.26 -16.39 9.98
C PRO A 41 11.68 -15.03 10.55
N GLY A 42 10.70 -14.23 10.97
CA GLY A 42 10.98 -12.93 11.59
C GLY A 42 11.69 -11.94 10.66
N GLU A 43 11.44 -11.99 9.36
CA GLU A 43 11.87 -10.95 8.43
C GLU A 43 10.69 -10.19 7.84
N VAL A 44 10.93 -8.94 7.49
CA VAL A 44 10.10 -8.13 6.60
C VAL A 44 10.80 -8.12 5.25
N HIS A 45 10.16 -8.73 4.26
CA HIS A 45 10.61 -8.79 2.89
C HIS A 45 9.73 -7.89 2.03
N ALA A 46 10.30 -6.83 1.47
CA ALA A 46 9.55 -5.93 0.60
C ALA A 46 9.40 -6.52 -0.81
N LEU A 47 8.20 -6.48 -1.36
CA LEU A 47 7.92 -6.91 -2.74
C LEU A 47 7.53 -5.68 -3.57
N LEU A 48 8.45 -5.26 -4.43
CA LEU A 48 8.37 -4.04 -5.23
C LEU A 48 8.17 -4.36 -6.71
N GLY A 49 7.77 -3.35 -7.47
CA GLY A 49 7.54 -3.44 -8.91
C GLY A 49 6.46 -2.46 -9.35
N GLU A 50 6.41 -2.15 -10.63
CA GLU A 50 5.35 -1.32 -11.19
C GLU A 50 3.97 -1.99 -11.13
N ASN A 51 2.93 -1.22 -11.41
CA ASN A 51 1.60 -1.78 -11.64
C ASN A 51 1.64 -2.70 -12.86
N GLY A 52 1.10 -3.92 -12.71
CA GLY A 52 1.20 -4.95 -13.75
C GLY A 52 2.45 -5.82 -13.69
N ALA A 53 3.39 -5.57 -12.77
CA ALA A 53 4.62 -6.37 -12.65
C ALA A 53 4.42 -7.84 -12.20
N GLY A 54 3.20 -8.23 -11.79
CA GLY A 54 2.87 -9.60 -11.36
C GLY A 54 2.81 -9.81 -9.84
N LYS A 55 3.05 -8.78 -9.01
CA LYS A 55 3.01 -8.86 -7.54
C LYS A 55 1.71 -9.49 -7.01
N SER A 56 0.57 -8.91 -7.36
CA SER A 56 -0.74 -9.38 -6.90
C SER A 56 -1.07 -10.79 -7.44
N THR A 57 -0.58 -11.14 -8.64
CA THR A 57 -0.73 -12.49 -9.18
C THR A 57 0.05 -13.51 -8.36
N LEU A 58 1.28 -13.18 -7.96
CA LEU A 58 2.11 -14.02 -7.09
C LEU A 58 1.44 -14.20 -5.73
N MET A 59 0.90 -13.11 -5.15
CA MET A 59 0.18 -13.18 -3.87
C MET A 59 -1.12 -13.98 -3.96
N LYS A 60 -1.87 -13.85 -5.06
CA LYS A 60 -3.09 -14.65 -5.31
C LYS A 60 -2.80 -16.15 -5.44
N ILE A 61 -1.60 -16.51 -5.91
CA ILE A 61 -1.14 -17.91 -5.88
C ILE A 61 -0.87 -18.34 -4.44
N LEU A 62 -0.23 -17.48 -3.66
CA LEU A 62 0.09 -17.75 -2.27
C LEU A 62 -1.15 -17.87 -1.37
N SER A 63 -2.22 -17.10 -1.62
CA SER A 63 -3.54 -17.27 -0.97
C SER A 63 -4.36 -18.43 -1.53
N GLY A 64 -3.99 -19.02 -2.65
CA GLY A 64 -4.78 -20.06 -3.31
C GLY A 64 -6.01 -19.55 -4.06
N ASP A 65 -6.10 -18.24 -4.35
CA ASP A 65 -7.09 -17.70 -5.27
C ASP A 65 -6.78 -18.13 -6.71
N TYR A 66 -5.49 -18.27 -7.04
CA TYR A 66 -5.00 -18.82 -8.29
C TYR A 66 -4.12 -20.04 -8.04
N ILE A 67 -4.15 -20.98 -8.99
CA ILE A 67 -3.21 -22.11 -9.01
C ILE A 67 -2.10 -21.74 -9.99
N ALA A 68 -0.84 -21.93 -9.57
CA ALA A 68 0.32 -21.77 -10.45
C ALA A 68 0.30 -22.82 -11.57
N ASP A 69 0.70 -22.43 -12.77
CA ASP A 69 0.80 -23.33 -13.93
C ASP A 69 2.17 -24.04 -13.98
N GLY A 70 3.12 -23.63 -13.13
CA GLY A 70 4.43 -24.23 -12.97
C GLY A 70 5.13 -23.71 -11.71
N GLY A 71 6.20 -24.39 -11.31
CA GLY A 71 6.95 -24.10 -10.08
C GLY A 71 6.41 -24.84 -8.85
N THR A 72 6.97 -24.51 -7.69
CA THR A 72 6.63 -25.15 -6.41
C THR A 72 6.53 -24.12 -5.29
N VAL A 73 5.57 -24.31 -4.39
CA VAL A 73 5.48 -23.59 -3.13
C VAL A 73 5.78 -24.56 -1.99
N SER A 74 6.60 -24.14 -1.05
CA SER A 74 6.92 -24.92 0.15
C SER A 74 6.93 -24.05 1.39
N VAL A 75 6.57 -24.66 2.51
CA VAL A 75 6.46 -24.01 3.81
C VAL A 75 7.17 -24.90 4.84
N ASP A 76 8.16 -24.36 5.55
CA ASP A 76 9.16 -25.12 6.33
C ASP A 76 9.78 -26.28 5.54
N GLY A 77 10.13 -26.02 4.27
CA GLY A 77 10.68 -27.03 3.36
C GLY A 77 9.72 -28.13 2.94
N LYS A 78 8.46 -28.11 3.38
CA LYS A 78 7.43 -29.07 2.96
C LYS A 78 6.68 -28.50 1.76
N PRO A 79 6.67 -29.19 0.60
CA PRO A 79 5.87 -28.76 -0.55
C PRO A 79 4.38 -28.70 -0.18
N ILE A 80 3.73 -27.61 -0.57
CA ILE A 80 2.29 -27.42 -0.41
C ILE A 80 1.67 -27.06 -1.75
N VAL A 81 0.40 -27.42 -1.92
CA VAL A 81 -0.43 -26.92 -3.02
C VAL A 81 -1.59 -26.19 -2.38
N VAL A 82 -1.60 -24.87 -2.51
CA VAL A 82 -2.64 -24.01 -1.96
C VAL A 82 -3.73 -23.85 -3.01
N ARG A 83 -4.91 -24.43 -2.79
CA ARG A 83 -6.05 -24.38 -3.73
C ARG A 83 -7.20 -23.51 -3.25
N SER A 84 -7.09 -22.97 -2.05
CA SER A 84 -8.08 -22.05 -1.50
C SER A 84 -7.49 -21.18 -0.38
N PRO A 85 -8.11 -20.02 -0.10
CA PRO A 85 -7.77 -19.20 1.06
C PRO A 85 -7.75 -19.97 2.38
N ARG A 86 -8.66 -20.94 2.55
CA ARG A 86 -8.72 -21.76 3.76
C ARG A 86 -7.53 -22.72 3.90
N GLU A 87 -7.00 -23.23 2.78
CA GLU A 87 -5.78 -24.05 2.79
C GLU A 87 -4.54 -23.19 3.08
N ALA A 88 -4.47 -21.97 2.51
CA ALA A 88 -3.42 -21.01 2.85
C ALA A 88 -3.45 -20.70 4.36
N GLU A 89 -4.66 -20.48 4.86
CA GLU A 89 -4.92 -20.19 6.26
C GLU A 89 -4.41 -21.31 7.18
N ALA A 90 -4.73 -22.56 6.83
CA ALA A 90 -4.29 -23.75 7.57
C ALA A 90 -2.77 -23.97 7.50
N ALA A 91 -2.10 -23.44 6.46
CA ALA A 91 -0.64 -23.42 6.35
C ALA A 91 0.01 -22.23 7.10
N GLY A 92 -0.79 -21.42 7.81
CA GLY A 92 -0.32 -20.26 8.56
C GLY A 92 -0.01 -19.04 7.68
N ILE A 93 -0.56 -18.99 6.46
CA ILE A 93 -0.43 -17.88 5.52
C ILE A 93 -1.67 -16.98 5.66
N ARG A 94 -1.46 -15.67 5.77
CA ARG A 94 -2.52 -14.65 5.85
C ARG A 94 -2.21 -13.51 4.89
N ILE A 95 -3.24 -12.97 4.26
CA ILE A 95 -3.12 -11.84 3.34
C ILE A 95 -4.07 -10.72 3.77
N ILE A 96 -3.54 -9.50 3.81
CA ILE A 96 -4.29 -8.27 3.95
C ILE A 96 -4.21 -7.56 2.61
N HIS A 97 -5.36 -7.42 1.96
CA HIS A 97 -5.47 -6.78 0.66
C HIS A 97 -5.55 -5.26 0.78
N GLN A 98 -5.21 -4.57 -0.32
CA GLN A 98 -5.30 -3.11 -0.43
C GLN A 98 -6.73 -2.60 -0.22
N GLU A 99 -7.72 -3.25 -0.82
CA GLU A 99 -9.13 -2.96 -0.57
C GLU A 99 -9.61 -3.76 0.65
N LEU A 100 -10.10 -3.03 1.66
CA LEU A 100 -10.51 -3.65 2.92
C LEU A 100 -11.80 -4.45 2.75
N ALA A 101 -11.70 -5.76 2.98
CA ALA A 101 -12.82 -6.69 2.92
C ALA A 101 -13.44 -6.88 4.32
N TYR A 102 -14.22 -5.89 4.77
CA TYR A 102 -14.91 -5.90 6.06
C TYR A 102 -16.44 -5.89 5.91
N ALA A 103 -17.12 -6.40 6.94
CA ALA A 103 -18.57 -6.37 7.05
C ALA A 103 -19.01 -5.12 7.84
N PRO A 104 -19.53 -4.06 7.19
CA PRO A 104 -19.73 -2.74 7.81
C PRO A 104 -20.73 -2.75 8.97
N GLU A 105 -21.77 -3.57 8.86
CA GLU A 105 -22.84 -3.62 9.86
C GLU A 105 -22.57 -4.56 11.03
N LEU A 106 -21.51 -5.37 10.92
CA LEU A 106 -21.08 -6.22 12.01
C LEU A 106 -20.15 -5.45 12.97
N SER A 107 -20.11 -5.92 14.21
CA SER A 107 -19.19 -5.40 15.21
C SER A 107 -17.73 -5.67 14.83
N VAL A 108 -16.81 -4.94 15.48
CA VAL A 108 -15.37 -5.19 15.37
C VAL A 108 -15.05 -6.64 15.76
N ALA A 109 -15.61 -7.15 16.87
CA ALA A 109 -15.37 -8.53 17.29
C ALA A 109 -15.79 -9.57 16.26
N GLU A 110 -16.92 -9.34 15.58
CA GLU A 110 -17.40 -10.22 14.51
C GLU A 110 -16.48 -10.19 13.29
N ASN A 111 -15.92 -9.03 12.95
CA ASN A 111 -14.97 -8.90 11.85
C ASN A 111 -13.61 -9.54 12.17
N VAL A 112 -13.07 -9.29 13.37
CA VAL A 112 -11.80 -9.89 13.83
C VAL A 112 -11.88 -11.42 13.86
N LEU A 113 -13.03 -11.97 14.26
CA LEU A 113 -13.22 -13.41 14.43
C LEU A 113 -14.02 -14.05 13.29
N LEU A 114 -14.14 -13.37 12.15
CA LEU A 114 -14.92 -13.87 11.02
C LEU A 114 -14.39 -15.23 10.58
N GLY A 115 -15.27 -16.23 10.46
CA GLY A 115 -14.89 -17.62 10.18
C GLY A 115 -14.42 -18.44 11.39
N HIS A 116 -14.16 -17.80 12.53
CA HIS A 116 -13.59 -18.41 13.75
C HIS A 116 -14.33 -18.04 15.04
N LEU A 117 -15.60 -17.65 14.93
CA LEU A 117 -16.42 -17.31 16.11
C LEU A 117 -16.47 -18.50 17.08
N PRO A 118 -16.12 -18.29 18.36
CA PRO A 118 -16.19 -19.34 19.36
C PRO A 118 -17.63 -19.80 19.52
N ARG A 119 -17.82 -21.11 19.73
CA ARG A 119 -19.13 -21.73 19.92
C ARG A 119 -19.21 -22.34 21.30
N ARG A 120 -20.41 -22.34 21.89
CA ARG A 120 -20.65 -23.01 23.17
C ARG A 120 -20.52 -24.53 23.00
N GLY A 121 -19.92 -25.20 23.97
CA GLY A 121 -19.85 -26.67 23.97
C GLY A 121 -21.20 -27.33 24.28
N GLY A 122 -21.32 -28.64 24.02
CA GLY A 122 -22.50 -29.45 24.37
C GLY A 122 -23.63 -29.42 23.32
N PRO A 123 -24.88 -29.75 23.69
CA PRO A 123 -26.00 -29.90 22.75
C PRO A 123 -26.39 -28.60 22.00
N LEU A 124 -25.88 -27.45 22.43
CA LEU A 124 -26.00 -26.15 21.76
C LEU A 124 -24.75 -25.75 20.94
N GLY A 125 -23.99 -26.72 20.45
CA GLY A 125 -22.74 -26.57 19.67
C GLY A 125 -22.79 -25.67 18.43
N TRP A 126 -23.97 -25.17 18.06
CA TRP A 126 -24.20 -24.27 16.93
C TRP A 126 -24.32 -22.79 17.35
N VAL A 127 -24.44 -22.48 18.65
CA VAL A 127 -24.61 -21.11 19.16
C VAL A 127 -23.26 -20.45 19.42
N VAL A 128 -23.11 -19.20 18.97
CA VAL A 128 -21.92 -18.36 19.20
C VAL A 128 -21.79 -18.00 20.68
N ASP A 129 -20.58 -18.12 21.21
CA ASP A 129 -20.22 -17.67 22.55
C ASP A 129 -19.74 -16.21 22.50
N TRP A 130 -20.70 -15.28 22.59
CA TRP A 130 -20.42 -13.84 22.53
C TRP A 130 -19.45 -13.33 23.61
N PRO A 131 -19.59 -13.68 24.90
CA PRO A 131 -18.58 -13.33 25.91
C PRO A 131 -17.15 -13.77 25.53
N ALA A 132 -16.99 -14.99 25.03
CA ALA A 132 -15.69 -15.46 24.57
C ALA A 132 -15.20 -14.71 23.32
N ALA A 133 -16.11 -14.37 22.39
CA ALA A 133 -15.78 -13.63 21.18
C ALA A 133 -15.26 -12.22 21.51
N PHE A 134 -15.97 -11.48 22.38
CA PHE A 134 -15.54 -10.14 22.80
C PHE A 134 -14.21 -10.19 23.54
N LYS A 135 -14.04 -11.14 24.48
CA LYS A 135 -12.78 -11.31 25.20
C LYS A 135 -11.60 -11.55 24.25
N ARG A 136 -11.73 -12.52 23.33
CA ARG A 136 -10.68 -12.86 22.37
C ARG A 136 -10.37 -11.69 21.42
N SER A 137 -11.40 -10.98 20.94
CA SER A 137 -11.21 -9.80 20.10
C SER A 137 -10.44 -8.71 20.85
N THR A 138 -10.77 -8.45 22.11
CA THR A 138 -10.04 -7.46 22.94
C THR A 138 -8.57 -7.84 23.10
N GLU A 139 -8.28 -9.12 23.36
CA GLU A 139 -6.90 -9.61 23.49
C GLU A 139 -6.10 -9.40 22.19
N ILE A 140 -6.69 -9.71 21.04
CA ILE A 140 -6.05 -9.48 19.73
C ILE A 140 -5.83 -7.99 19.47
N LEU A 141 -6.85 -7.15 19.65
CA LEU A 141 -6.74 -5.70 19.45
C LEU A 141 -5.69 -5.06 20.38
N ALA A 142 -5.55 -5.56 21.60
CA ALA A 142 -4.53 -5.12 22.54
C ALA A 142 -3.11 -5.43 22.05
N THR A 143 -2.90 -6.53 21.32
CA THR A 143 -1.58 -6.81 20.70
C THR A 143 -1.15 -5.76 19.69
N LEU A 144 -2.13 -5.09 19.06
CA LEU A 144 -1.91 -4.00 18.11
C LEU A 144 -1.86 -2.61 18.78
N LYS A 145 -2.01 -2.54 20.10
CA LYS A 145 -2.24 -1.29 20.85
C LYS A 145 -3.39 -0.47 20.25
N ALA A 146 -4.36 -1.14 19.62
CA ALA A 146 -5.46 -0.50 18.93
C ALA A 146 -6.55 -0.12 19.95
N ASP A 147 -6.75 1.18 20.16
CA ASP A 147 -7.85 1.70 20.97
C ASP A 147 -9.17 1.65 20.19
N ILE A 148 -9.75 0.45 20.11
CA ILE A 148 -10.95 0.13 19.36
C ILE A 148 -11.87 -0.71 20.23
N ASP A 149 -13.11 -0.24 20.40
CA ASP A 149 -14.15 -0.99 21.10
C ASP A 149 -14.59 -2.20 20.26
N PRO A 150 -14.44 -3.45 20.76
CA PRO A 150 -14.89 -4.66 20.06
C PRO A 150 -16.40 -4.70 19.80
N HIS A 151 -17.21 -3.92 20.53
CA HIS A 151 -18.66 -3.82 20.34
C HIS A 151 -19.08 -2.80 19.26
N ALA A 152 -18.19 -1.88 18.89
CA ALA A 152 -18.48 -0.87 17.89
C ALA A 152 -18.75 -1.51 16.51
N LYS A 153 -19.61 -0.90 15.70
CA LYS A 153 -19.82 -1.32 14.31
C LYS A 153 -18.62 -0.92 13.46
N MET A 154 -18.26 -1.74 12.47
CA MET A 154 -17.21 -1.37 11.53
C MET A 154 -17.52 -0.10 10.75
N SER A 155 -18.79 0.16 10.42
CA SER A 155 -19.23 1.35 9.69
C SER A 155 -18.95 2.65 10.45
N THR A 156 -18.87 2.63 11.78
CA THR A 156 -18.61 3.82 12.61
C THR A 156 -17.12 4.15 12.75
N LEU A 157 -16.22 3.27 12.29
CA LEU A 157 -14.79 3.47 12.40
C LEU A 157 -14.23 4.32 11.24
N GLY A 158 -13.23 5.15 11.56
CA GLY A 158 -12.37 5.79 10.57
C GLY A 158 -11.53 4.76 9.80
N VAL A 159 -11.03 5.14 8.62
CA VAL A 159 -10.33 4.21 7.72
C VAL A 159 -9.11 3.55 8.36
N GLY A 160 -8.29 4.29 9.12
CA GLY A 160 -7.13 3.69 9.79
C GLY A 160 -7.49 2.72 10.91
N LYS A 161 -8.57 2.97 11.67
CA LYS A 161 -9.09 1.97 12.63
C LYS A 161 -9.60 0.73 11.92
N LYS A 162 -10.24 0.86 10.75
CA LYS A 162 -10.66 -0.30 9.93
C LYS A 162 -9.45 -1.13 9.46
N GLN A 163 -8.37 -0.48 9.05
CA GLN A 163 -7.11 -1.15 8.70
C GLN A 163 -6.57 -1.98 9.87
N LEU A 164 -6.52 -1.39 11.07
CA LEU A 164 -6.07 -2.11 12.28
C LEU A 164 -6.97 -3.32 12.60
N VAL A 165 -8.27 -3.23 12.35
CA VAL A 165 -9.19 -4.37 12.51
C VAL A 165 -8.90 -5.48 11.49
N GLU A 166 -8.62 -5.16 10.22
CA GLU A 166 -8.23 -6.17 9.23
C GLU A 166 -6.87 -6.81 9.56
N ILE A 167 -5.94 -6.05 10.14
CA ILE A 167 -4.69 -6.61 10.68
C ILE A 167 -5.00 -7.55 11.85
N ALA A 168 -5.86 -7.14 12.80
CA ALA A 168 -6.26 -7.98 13.92
C ALA A 168 -6.91 -9.30 13.46
N LYS A 169 -7.79 -9.22 12.46
CA LYS A 169 -8.41 -10.37 11.81
C LYS A 169 -7.36 -11.31 11.22
N ALA A 170 -6.37 -10.77 10.51
CA ALA A 170 -5.29 -11.58 9.96
C ALA A 170 -4.49 -12.29 11.06
N LEU A 171 -4.27 -11.63 12.21
CA LEU A 171 -3.56 -12.19 13.37
C LEU A 171 -4.34 -13.25 14.17
N ASN A 172 -5.60 -13.50 13.79
CA ASN A 172 -6.39 -14.52 14.44
C ASN A 172 -5.93 -15.93 14.02
N GLY A 173 -5.28 -16.66 14.95
CA GLY A 173 -4.81 -18.03 14.76
C GLY A 173 -3.28 -18.14 14.72
N ASP A 174 -2.79 -19.24 14.18
CA ASP A 174 -1.34 -19.45 13.97
C ASP A 174 -0.92 -18.77 12.67
N VAL A 175 -0.30 -17.60 12.79
CA VAL A 175 0.20 -16.82 11.66
C VAL A 175 1.70 -16.93 11.60
N ARG A 176 2.18 -17.44 10.47
CA ARG A 176 3.61 -17.67 10.22
C ARG A 176 4.10 -16.80 9.07
N VAL A 177 3.25 -16.60 8.07
CA VAL A 177 3.47 -15.69 6.94
C VAL A 177 2.32 -14.71 6.86
N LEU A 178 2.65 -13.42 6.82
CA LEU A 178 1.68 -12.34 6.67
C LEU A 178 2.04 -11.48 5.45
N VAL A 179 1.13 -11.40 4.48
CA VAL A 179 1.26 -10.51 3.33
C VAL A 179 0.45 -9.25 3.60
N MET A 180 1.06 -8.09 3.43
CA MET A 180 0.40 -6.79 3.49
C MET A 180 0.51 -6.08 2.14
N ASP A 181 -0.62 -5.86 1.48
CA ASP A 181 -0.69 -5.20 0.17
C ASP A 181 -1.07 -3.71 0.31
N GLU A 182 -0.09 -2.82 0.10
CA GLU A 182 -0.20 -1.37 0.26
C GLU A 182 -0.95 -0.90 1.53
N PRO A 183 -0.56 -1.39 2.73
CA PRO A 183 -1.37 -1.25 3.95
C PRO A 183 -1.47 0.19 4.48
N THR A 184 -0.71 1.13 3.92
CA THR A 184 -0.60 2.53 4.36
C THR A 184 -1.32 3.51 3.44
N ALA A 185 -1.93 3.06 2.33
CA ALA A 185 -2.51 3.92 1.30
C ALA A 185 -3.57 4.90 1.83
N ALA A 186 -4.26 4.54 2.92
CA ALA A 186 -5.31 5.35 3.54
C ALA A 186 -5.01 5.73 5.00
N LEU A 187 -3.75 5.64 5.42
CA LEU A 187 -3.31 5.93 6.79
C LEU A 187 -2.66 7.30 6.92
N THR A 188 -2.88 7.94 8.07
CA THR A 188 -2.12 9.12 8.50
C THR A 188 -0.72 8.71 8.98
N SER A 189 0.24 9.64 9.02
CA SER A 189 1.61 9.33 9.49
C SER A 189 1.66 8.70 10.89
N ARG A 190 0.77 9.12 11.79
CA ARG A 190 0.65 8.53 13.14
C ARG A 190 0.19 7.07 13.08
N GLU A 191 -0.75 6.75 12.21
CA GLU A 191 -1.25 5.38 12.02
C GLU A 191 -0.21 4.49 11.33
N VAL A 192 0.60 5.05 10.41
CA VAL A 192 1.75 4.35 9.82
C VAL A 192 2.78 3.98 10.89
N SER A 193 3.11 4.88 11.82
CA SER A 193 4.04 4.54 12.92
C SER A 193 3.52 3.41 13.80
N LEU A 194 2.22 3.40 14.13
CA LEU A 194 1.60 2.30 14.89
C LEU A 194 1.62 0.97 14.13
N LEU A 195 1.44 1.01 12.81
CA LEU A 195 1.60 -0.15 11.95
C LEU A 195 3.04 -0.68 11.99
N PHE A 196 4.04 0.18 11.94
CA PHE A 196 5.45 -0.23 12.00
C PHE A 196 5.86 -0.81 13.35
N GLU A 197 5.33 -0.27 14.46
CA GLU A 197 5.46 -0.89 15.78
C GLU A 197 4.87 -2.31 15.80
N THR A 198 3.68 -2.48 15.20
CA THR A 198 3.03 -3.78 15.08
C THR A 198 3.86 -4.76 14.25
N ILE A 199 4.33 -4.33 13.08
CA ILE A 199 5.18 -5.14 12.19
C ILE A 199 6.43 -5.60 12.94
N THR A 200 7.05 -4.72 13.72
CA THR A 200 8.21 -5.03 14.55
C THR A 200 7.89 -6.10 15.60
N LEU A 201 6.77 -5.98 16.31
CA LEU A 201 6.33 -6.97 17.30
C LEU A 201 6.06 -8.35 16.66
N LEU A 202 5.42 -8.38 15.49
CA LEU A 202 5.16 -9.63 14.76
C LEU A 202 6.45 -10.29 14.29
N ARG A 203 7.39 -9.48 13.79
CA ARG A 203 8.72 -9.93 13.41
C ARG A 203 9.46 -10.57 14.58
N GLU A 204 9.44 -9.95 15.76
CA GLU A 204 10.04 -10.49 16.99
C GLU A 204 9.44 -11.82 17.44
N ARG A 205 8.18 -12.08 17.06
CA ARG A 205 7.50 -13.37 17.30
C ARG A 205 7.80 -14.42 16.22
N GLY A 206 8.65 -14.11 15.25
CA GLY A 206 9.05 -15.02 14.17
C GLY A 206 8.12 -15.02 12.97
N VAL A 207 7.12 -14.14 12.90
CA VAL A 207 6.25 -14.02 11.72
C VAL A 207 7.05 -13.42 10.57
N ALA A 208 7.05 -14.09 9.41
CA ALA A 208 7.61 -13.54 8.19
C ALA A 208 6.58 -12.66 7.48
N ILE A 209 6.99 -11.48 7.04
CA ILE A 209 6.08 -10.47 6.48
C ILE A 209 6.49 -10.16 5.04
N VAL A 210 5.57 -10.30 4.10
CA VAL A 210 5.70 -9.70 2.76
C VAL A 210 5.07 -8.32 2.82
N TYR A 211 5.86 -7.29 2.55
CA TYR A 211 5.38 -5.91 2.53
C TYR A 211 5.38 -5.37 1.10
N ILE A 212 4.20 -5.16 0.52
CA ILE A 212 4.07 -4.58 -0.82
C ILE A 212 3.80 -3.09 -0.64
N SER A 213 4.69 -2.25 -1.16
CA SER A 213 4.52 -0.80 -1.15
C SER A 213 5.28 -0.19 -2.33
N HIS A 214 4.78 0.93 -2.83
CA HIS A 214 5.50 1.80 -3.76
C HIS A 214 6.20 2.96 -3.04
N ARG A 215 6.08 3.05 -1.70
CA ARG A 215 6.66 4.11 -0.88
C ARG A 215 8.00 3.63 -0.33
N LEU A 216 9.09 4.06 -0.96
CA LEU A 216 10.44 3.62 -0.63
C LEU A 216 10.87 4.01 0.79
N ASP A 217 10.38 5.13 1.33
CA ASP A 217 10.65 5.53 2.72
C ASP A 217 10.20 4.44 3.71
N GLU A 218 9.04 3.82 3.46
CA GLU A 218 8.51 2.75 4.31
C GLU A 218 9.39 1.50 4.20
N VAL A 219 9.73 1.12 2.97
CA VAL A 219 10.56 -0.06 2.69
C VAL A 219 11.92 0.05 3.39
N GLU A 220 12.56 1.22 3.32
CA GLU A 220 13.85 1.48 3.97
C GLU A 220 13.76 1.41 5.49
N GLU A 221 12.62 1.80 6.08
CA GLU A 221 12.42 1.81 7.52
C GLU A 221 12.23 0.39 8.09
N ILE A 222 11.46 -0.48 7.41
CA ILE A 222 11.04 -1.75 8.00
C ILE A 222 11.62 -3.01 7.35
N ALA A 223 12.08 -2.98 6.08
CA ALA A 223 12.44 -4.18 5.35
C ALA A 223 13.91 -4.60 5.54
N GLN A 224 14.15 -5.90 5.69
CA GLN A 224 15.50 -6.49 5.75
C GLN A 224 15.96 -7.00 4.38
N ARG A 225 15.02 -7.35 3.51
CA ARG A 225 15.26 -7.79 2.14
C ARG A 225 14.19 -7.23 1.23
N LEU A 226 14.49 -7.11 -0.06
CA LEU A 226 13.50 -6.74 -1.05
C LEU A 226 13.67 -7.53 -2.34
N THR A 227 12.56 -7.74 -3.01
CA THR A 227 12.47 -8.33 -4.34
C THR A 227 11.77 -7.35 -5.26
N VAL A 228 12.35 -7.11 -6.42
CA VAL A 228 11.73 -6.29 -7.46
C VAL A 228 11.21 -7.22 -8.56
N LEU A 229 9.92 -7.15 -8.83
CA LEU A 229 9.31 -7.75 -10.01
C LEU A 229 9.14 -6.70 -11.11
N ARG A 230 9.35 -7.11 -12.35
CA ARG A 230 9.08 -6.29 -13.54
C ARG A 230 8.59 -7.19 -14.67
N ASP A 231 7.48 -6.83 -15.29
CA ASP A 231 6.88 -7.57 -16.41
C ASP A 231 6.79 -9.09 -16.15
N GLY A 232 6.37 -9.49 -14.95
CA GLY A 232 6.24 -10.90 -14.59
C GLY A 232 7.55 -11.65 -14.32
N ASN A 233 8.67 -10.95 -14.35
CA ASN A 233 10.01 -11.50 -14.13
C ASN A 233 10.62 -10.99 -12.83
N LEU A 234 11.57 -11.75 -12.29
CA LEU A 234 12.42 -11.31 -11.19
C LEU A 234 13.48 -10.32 -11.71
N ALA A 235 13.31 -9.02 -11.43
CA ALA A 235 14.26 -8.00 -11.83
C ALA A 235 15.48 -7.95 -10.90
N GLY A 236 15.30 -8.30 -9.62
CA GLY A 236 16.41 -8.41 -8.66
C GLY A 236 15.95 -8.78 -7.25
N VAL A 237 16.89 -9.33 -6.47
CA VAL A 237 16.75 -9.57 -5.03
C VAL A 237 17.88 -8.87 -4.32
N ILE A 238 17.54 -8.11 -3.30
CA ILE A 238 18.48 -7.25 -2.58
C ILE A 238 18.33 -7.57 -1.09
N SER A 239 19.46 -7.83 -0.43
CA SER A 239 19.51 -7.89 1.04
C SER A 239 19.96 -6.52 1.54
N THR A 240 19.16 -5.83 2.38
CA THR A 240 19.45 -4.43 2.75
C THR A 240 20.58 -4.39 3.80
N THR A 241 21.53 -3.46 3.69
CA THR A 241 21.45 -2.07 4.18
C THR A 241 22.14 -1.03 3.25
N LYS A 242 22.42 -1.36 1.97
CA LYS A 242 23.30 -0.53 1.12
C LYS A 242 22.90 -0.42 -0.35
N ILE A 243 21.64 -0.12 -0.65
CA ILE A 243 21.26 0.23 -2.03
C ILE A 243 20.65 1.62 -2.08
N ALA A 244 21.08 2.41 -3.05
CA ALA A 244 20.55 3.73 -3.28
C ALA A 244 19.13 3.61 -3.84
N ARG A 245 18.22 4.51 -3.44
CA ARG A 245 16.85 4.58 -3.98
C ARG A 245 16.81 4.54 -5.51
N THR A 246 17.78 5.21 -6.14
CA THR A 246 17.95 5.24 -7.59
C THR A 246 18.09 3.86 -8.21
N ASP A 247 18.77 2.92 -7.53
CA ASP A 247 18.97 1.57 -8.04
C ASP A 247 17.70 0.73 -7.92
N ILE A 248 16.93 0.91 -6.84
CA ILE A 248 15.60 0.27 -6.69
C ILE A 248 14.67 0.74 -7.80
N VAL A 249 14.61 2.06 -8.03
CA VAL A 249 13.80 2.64 -9.11
C VAL A 249 14.25 2.13 -10.48
N ARG A 250 15.56 2.05 -10.72
CA ARG A 250 16.10 1.48 -11.97
C ARG A 250 15.69 0.02 -12.17
N LEU A 251 15.66 -0.79 -11.12
CA LEU A 251 15.16 -2.16 -11.20
C LEU A 251 13.66 -2.21 -11.52
N MET A 252 12.86 -1.33 -10.92
CA MET A 252 11.41 -1.27 -11.14
C MET A 252 11.06 -0.85 -12.57
N VAL A 253 11.71 0.19 -13.09
CA VAL A 253 11.40 0.79 -14.40
C VAL A 253 12.16 0.08 -15.54
N GLY A 254 13.38 -0.39 -15.28
CA GLY A 254 14.24 -1.02 -16.28
C GLY A 254 14.91 -0.06 -17.27
N ARG A 255 15.01 1.23 -16.94
CA ARG A 255 15.71 2.24 -17.75
C ARG A 255 16.60 3.15 -16.89
N PRO A 256 17.63 3.79 -17.48
CA PRO A 256 18.47 4.77 -16.79
C PRO A 256 17.64 5.93 -16.21
N MET A 257 18.09 6.53 -15.12
CA MET A 257 17.34 7.62 -14.44
C MET A 257 17.26 8.89 -15.29
N GLU A 258 18.27 9.08 -16.15
CA GLU A 258 18.38 10.15 -17.13
C GLU A 258 17.27 10.09 -18.20
N GLU A 259 16.69 8.90 -18.44
CA GLU A 259 15.52 8.74 -19.33
C GLU A 259 14.19 8.95 -18.60
N LEU A 260 14.15 8.76 -17.28
CA LEU A 260 12.96 8.96 -16.45
C LEU A 260 12.69 10.44 -16.18
N TYR A 261 13.76 11.21 -15.97
CA TYR A 261 13.73 12.66 -15.80
C TYR A 261 14.66 13.31 -16.82
N PRO A 262 14.31 13.29 -18.12
CA PRO A 262 15.12 13.99 -19.11
C PRO A 262 15.18 15.47 -18.72
N GLU A 263 16.37 16.07 -18.75
CA GLU A 263 16.49 17.52 -18.66
C GLU A 263 15.72 18.12 -19.83
N ARG A 264 14.52 18.62 -19.53
CA ARG A 264 13.70 19.34 -20.50
C ARG A 264 14.10 20.81 -20.41
N GLU A 265 15.09 21.20 -21.20
CA GLU A 265 15.35 22.61 -21.47
C GLU A 265 14.23 23.16 -22.36
N GLY A 266 13.11 23.53 -21.75
CA GLY A 266 12.11 24.37 -22.40
C GLY A 266 12.51 25.83 -22.24
N GLN A 267 12.60 26.59 -23.32
CA GLN A 267 12.60 28.05 -23.23
C GLN A 267 11.17 28.52 -23.01
N PRO A 268 10.80 29.00 -21.81
CA PRO A 268 9.44 29.40 -21.53
C PRO A 268 9.07 30.56 -22.46
N GLY A 269 7.95 30.42 -23.18
CA GLY A 269 7.51 31.45 -24.12
C GLY A 269 6.89 32.67 -23.42
N GLU A 270 6.01 33.36 -24.13
CA GLU A 270 5.20 34.44 -23.57
C GLU A 270 4.30 33.96 -22.41
N PRO A 271 3.98 34.82 -21.42
CA PRO A 271 2.95 34.54 -20.42
C PRO A 271 1.61 34.21 -21.07
N VAL A 272 1.02 33.06 -20.70
CA VAL A 272 -0.30 32.63 -21.17
C VAL A 272 -1.35 32.70 -20.06
N LEU A 273 -0.94 32.59 -18.80
CA LEU A 273 -1.78 32.81 -17.63
C LEU A 273 -1.00 33.62 -16.59
N GLU A 274 -1.55 34.74 -16.15
CA GLU A 274 -1.05 35.47 -14.98
C GLU A 274 -2.16 35.53 -13.93
N VAL A 275 -1.83 35.09 -12.72
CA VAL A 275 -2.69 35.13 -11.56
C VAL A 275 -2.08 36.12 -10.59
N LYS A 276 -2.86 37.13 -10.18
CA LYS A 276 -2.39 38.20 -9.29
C LYS A 276 -3.31 38.34 -8.09
N ARG A 277 -2.76 38.19 -6.89
CA ARG A 277 -3.42 38.34 -5.59
C ARG A 277 -4.75 37.57 -5.50
N LEU A 278 -4.82 36.38 -6.12
CA LEU A 278 -6.04 35.59 -6.14
C LEU A 278 -6.34 35.12 -4.72
N SER A 279 -7.56 35.39 -4.25
CA SER A 279 -7.95 35.05 -2.88
C SER A 279 -9.37 34.49 -2.81
N ARG A 280 -9.58 33.64 -1.81
CA ARG A 280 -10.89 33.14 -1.40
C ARG A 280 -10.89 32.89 0.10
N THR A 281 -11.83 33.53 0.80
CA THR A 281 -11.98 33.45 2.25
C THR A 281 -12.01 32.00 2.73
N ARG A 282 -11.21 31.69 3.77
CA ARG A 282 -11.06 30.35 4.36
C ARG A 282 -10.55 29.25 3.41
N ALA A 283 -9.95 29.62 2.28
CA ALA A 283 -9.35 28.65 1.35
C ALA A 283 -7.89 29.01 1.01
N PHE A 284 -7.64 30.21 0.49
CA PHE A 284 -6.29 30.69 0.15
C PHE A 284 -6.27 32.22 0.05
N GLU A 285 -5.09 32.83 0.18
CA GLU A 285 -4.92 34.28 0.23
C GLU A 285 -3.71 34.72 -0.60
N ASN A 286 -3.90 35.78 -1.41
CA ASN A 286 -2.87 36.48 -2.17
C ASN A 286 -1.95 35.55 -3.00
N VAL A 287 -2.56 34.67 -3.80
CA VAL A 287 -1.82 33.76 -4.67
C VAL A 287 -1.40 34.50 -5.95
N ASP A 288 -0.09 34.51 -6.21
CA ASP A 288 0.55 35.10 -7.39
C ASP A 288 1.38 34.05 -8.14
N PHE A 289 1.12 33.86 -9.43
CA PHE A 289 2.01 33.08 -10.31
C PHE A 289 1.75 33.37 -11.78
N THR A 290 2.70 32.97 -12.62
CA THR A 290 2.62 33.09 -14.08
C THR A 290 2.91 31.74 -14.70
N ILE A 291 2.09 31.33 -15.67
CA ILE A 291 2.35 30.18 -16.54
C ILE A 291 2.71 30.73 -17.91
N ARG A 292 3.85 30.29 -18.45
CA ARG A 292 4.31 30.64 -19.79
C ARG A 292 4.00 29.53 -20.80
N LYS A 293 3.94 29.91 -22.07
CA LYS A 293 3.73 28.98 -23.17
C LYS A 293 4.80 27.89 -23.17
N GLY A 294 4.37 26.63 -23.20
CA GLY A 294 5.25 25.46 -23.16
C GLY A 294 5.71 25.04 -21.76
N GLU A 295 5.32 25.77 -20.72
CA GLU A 295 5.65 25.45 -19.33
C GLU A 295 4.63 24.46 -18.74
N ILE A 296 5.12 23.54 -17.90
CA ILE A 296 4.30 22.68 -17.05
C ILE A 296 4.51 23.15 -15.61
N VAL A 297 3.47 23.73 -15.00
CA VAL A 297 3.52 24.24 -13.62
C VAL A 297 2.75 23.29 -12.70
N GLY A 298 3.40 22.85 -11.61
CA GLY A 298 2.80 22.03 -10.56
C GLY A 298 2.58 22.82 -9.27
N LEU A 299 1.36 22.81 -8.74
CA LEU A 299 1.02 23.34 -7.42
C LEU A 299 1.09 22.19 -6.39
N TYR A 300 2.00 22.27 -5.41
CA TYR A 300 2.20 21.21 -4.42
C TYR A 300 2.25 21.77 -2.99
N GLY A 301 2.03 20.89 -1.99
CA GLY A 301 2.10 21.20 -0.56
C GLY A 301 1.30 20.19 0.27
N LEU A 302 1.17 20.42 1.58
CA LEU A 302 0.46 19.53 2.49
C LEU A 302 -1.05 19.48 2.18
N LEU A 303 -1.71 18.40 2.64
CA LEU A 303 -3.16 18.24 2.54
C LEU A 303 -3.86 19.42 3.24
N GLY A 304 -4.72 20.12 2.52
CA GLY A 304 -5.43 21.30 3.02
C GLY A 304 -4.68 22.62 2.87
N ALA A 305 -3.51 22.65 2.21
CA ALA A 305 -2.79 23.91 1.95
C ALA A 305 -3.35 24.71 0.75
N GLY A 306 -4.49 24.30 0.18
CA GLY A 306 -5.27 25.13 -0.75
C GLY A 306 -5.00 24.91 -2.25
N GLN A 307 -4.19 23.92 -2.65
CA GLN A 307 -3.82 23.73 -4.07
C GLN A 307 -5.05 23.38 -4.93
N ALA A 308 -5.90 22.48 -4.42
CA ALA A 308 -7.13 22.10 -5.10
C ALA A 308 -8.11 23.27 -5.17
N GLU A 309 -8.15 24.10 -4.14
CA GLU A 309 -9.01 25.26 -4.01
C GLU A 309 -8.59 26.37 -4.99
N VAL A 310 -7.29 26.60 -5.18
CA VAL A 310 -6.76 27.52 -6.19
C VAL A 310 -7.12 27.03 -7.59
N ALA A 311 -6.89 25.75 -7.91
CA ALA A 311 -7.24 25.18 -9.21
C ALA A 311 -8.75 25.29 -9.50
N LYS A 312 -9.58 24.97 -8.50
CA LYS A 312 -11.03 25.14 -8.54
C LYS A 312 -11.45 26.59 -8.78
N ALA A 313 -10.80 27.54 -8.13
CA ALA A 313 -11.10 28.97 -8.28
C ALA A 313 -10.76 29.50 -9.67
N LEU A 314 -9.65 29.06 -10.27
CA LEU A 314 -9.27 29.37 -11.66
C LEU A 314 -10.26 28.80 -12.67
N PHE A 315 -10.94 27.72 -12.32
CA PHE A 315 -11.99 27.10 -13.13
C PHE A 315 -13.41 27.58 -12.78
N GLY A 316 -13.55 28.51 -11.83
CA GLY A 316 -14.86 29.03 -11.42
C GLY A 316 -15.72 28.07 -10.58
N SER A 317 -15.13 27.06 -9.93
CA SER A 317 -15.89 26.02 -9.19
C SER A 317 -15.28 25.68 -7.82
N PRO A 318 -15.46 26.54 -6.80
CA PRO A 318 -16.14 27.84 -6.83
C PRO A 318 -15.18 29.01 -7.15
N ALA A 319 -15.66 30.06 -7.84
CA ALA A 319 -14.86 31.19 -8.32
C ALA A 319 -14.16 32.03 -7.23
N ALA A 320 -12.97 32.55 -7.52
CA ALA A 320 -12.25 33.44 -6.60
C ALA A 320 -13.07 34.66 -6.17
N GLU A 321 -12.83 35.15 -4.96
CA GLU A 321 -13.54 36.31 -4.39
C GLU A 321 -12.84 37.62 -4.75
N SER A 322 -11.52 37.59 -4.91
CA SER A 322 -10.71 38.74 -5.31
C SER A 322 -9.46 38.30 -6.06
N GLY A 323 -8.75 39.29 -6.62
CA GLY A 323 -7.58 39.11 -7.46
C GLY A 323 -7.90 39.22 -8.95
N GLU A 324 -6.89 39.00 -9.77
CA GLU A 324 -6.95 39.15 -11.22
C GLU A 324 -6.43 37.89 -11.90
N ILE A 325 -7.13 37.50 -12.96
CA ILE A 325 -6.71 36.43 -13.86
C ILE A 325 -6.54 37.05 -15.23
N HIS A 326 -5.35 36.91 -15.83
CA HIS A 326 -5.06 37.37 -17.18
C HIS A 326 -4.71 36.16 -18.04
N ILE A 327 -5.34 36.04 -19.20
CA ILE A 327 -5.06 34.98 -20.17
C ILE A 327 -4.55 35.62 -21.44
N SER A 328 -3.35 35.22 -21.88
CA SER A 328 -2.66 35.81 -23.04
C SER A 328 -2.63 37.35 -22.97
N GLY A 329 -2.38 37.90 -21.78
CA GLY A 329 -2.33 39.34 -21.51
C GLY A 329 -3.69 40.05 -21.39
N GLN A 330 -4.82 39.36 -21.54
CA GLN A 330 -6.16 39.92 -21.35
C GLN A 330 -6.73 39.55 -19.99
N GLN A 331 -7.12 40.54 -19.20
CA GLN A 331 -7.82 40.29 -17.94
C GLN A 331 -9.19 39.65 -18.21
N VAL A 332 -9.45 38.50 -17.58
CA VAL A 332 -10.70 37.76 -17.68
C VAL A 332 -11.35 37.64 -16.30
N ARG A 333 -12.68 37.53 -16.28
CA ARG A 333 -13.45 37.34 -15.05
C ARG A 333 -14.09 35.97 -15.03
N ILE A 334 -13.42 35.01 -14.40
CA ILE A 334 -13.92 33.63 -14.29
C ILE A 334 -14.90 33.48 -13.13
N THR A 335 -16.19 33.34 -13.44
CA THR A 335 -17.26 33.13 -12.45
C THR A 335 -17.80 31.71 -12.40
N ASP A 336 -17.66 30.95 -13.49
CA ASP A 336 -18.15 29.59 -13.61
C ASP A 336 -17.36 28.79 -14.67
N PRO A 337 -17.43 27.44 -14.65
CA PRO A 337 -16.70 26.57 -15.57
C PRO A 337 -16.89 26.86 -17.06
N ARG A 338 -18.05 27.38 -17.48
CA ARG A 338 -18.26 27.69 -18.91
C ARG A 338 -17.43 28.90 -19.31
N ASN A 339 -17.33 29.89 -18.43
CA ASN A 339 -16.50 31.07 -18.66
C ASN A 339 -15.00 30.72 -18.65
N ALA A 340 -14.58 29.81 -17.77
CA ALA A 340 -13.21 29.27 -17.77
C ALA A 340 -12.87 28.63 -19.13
N LYS A 341 -13.73 27.71 -19.61
CA LYS A 341 -13.56 27.04 -20.90
C LYS A 341 -13.56 27.99 -22.09
N SER A 342 -14.48 28.95 -22.15
CA SER A 342 -14.51 29.94 -23.23
C SER A 342 -13.26 30.80 -23.26
N SER A 343 -12.59 30.96 -22.11
CA SER A 343 -11.36 31.73 -21.98
C SER A 343 -10.11 30.85 -22.15
N GLY A 344 -10.25 29.56 -22.47
CA GLY A 344 -9.13 28.66 -22.75
C GLY A 344 -8.60 27.87 -21.54
N ILE A 345 -9.31 27.86 -20.41
CA ILE A 345 -8.98 27.04 -19.23
C ILE A 345 -9.80 25.74 -19.27
N GLY A 346 -9.12 24.60 -19.32
CA GLY A 346 -9.68 23.27 -19.57
C GLY A 346 -10.00 22.45 -18.34
#